data_AF-U2D5E8-F1
#
_entry.id   AF-U2D5E8-F1
#
_cell.length_a   1.000
_cell.length_b   1.000
_cell.length_c   1.000
_cell.angle_alpha   90.00
_cell.angle_beta   90.00
_cell.angle_gamma   90.00
#
_symmetry.space_group_name_H-M   'P 1'
#
loop_
_entity.id
_entity.type
_entity.pdbx_description
1 polymer ?
#
loop_
_entity_poly.entity_id
_entity_poly.type
_entity_poly.pdbx_seq_one_letter_code
_entity_poly.pdbx_strand_id
1 'polypeptide(L)'
;MLAEIALKDILLMLSKRNQEKRIYQKGKQKGILQNVEVMEEIQQLDNKDYMDELNLYKDVLYKNSCNNFKIIMWKKIPYVVPIATQTLVALPKDTEGIEINNIYDMRPEVRMQNIHIGVFPMNDYSIVYAFYHRRDRLYRRLHHQMNCMSLAKKLELINYWIFKYTENYYISPEIQIVIDKDDKLKELSRENNGMPNLGYVTTMDFLFHKDEIKPSEVTNLLREMYAVKK
;
A
#
# COMPACT_ATOMS: atom_id res chain seq x y z
N MET A 1 -10.80 8.25 16.19
CA MET A 1 -11.01 7.38 15.01
C MET A 1 -9.86 7.38 14.01
N LEU A 2 -9.61 8.43 13.18
CA LEU A 2 -8.52 8.36 12.16
C LEU A 2 -7.13 8.15 12.76
N ALA A 3 -6.82 8.81 13.88
CA ALA A 3 -5.56 8.60 14.59
C ALA A 3 -5.41 7.17 15.14
N GLU A 4 -6.51 6.51 15.51
CA GLU A 4 -6.50 5.12 16.00
C GLU A 4 -6.27 4.14 14.84
N ILE A 5 -6.90 4.40 13.69
CA ILE A 5 -6.64 3.64 12.45
C ILE A 5 -5.16 3.79 12.07
N ALA A 6 -4.65 5.02 12.02
CA ALA A 6 -3.26 5.29 11.68
C ALA A 6 -2.28 4.64 12.66
N LEU A 7 -2.58 4.70 13.96
CA LEU A 7 -1.78 4.04 14.99
C LEU A 7 -1.77 2.51 14.81
N LYS A 8 -2.93 1.89 14.54
CA LYS A 8 -3.02 0.46 14.24
C LYS A 8 -2.17 0.10 13.02
N ASP A 9 -2.27 0.87 11.94
CA ASP A 9 -1.51 0.59 10.71
C ASP A 9 0.00 0.63 10.98
N ILE A 10 0.47 1.61 11.75
CA ILE A 10 1.88 1.72 12.13
C ILE A 10 2.33 0.55 13.01
N LEU A 11 1.52 0.14 13.99
CA LEU A 11 1.81 -1.02 14.82
C LEU A 11 1.91 -2.30 13.99
N LEU A 12 1.05 -2.45 12.98
CA LEU A 12 1.10 -3.56 12.05
C LEU A 12 2.40 -3.56 11.25
N MET A 13 2.83 -2.42 10.70
CA MET A 13 4.08 -2.32 9.94
C MET A 13 5.31 -2.58 10.81
N LEU A 14 5.36 -2.05 12.04
CA LEU A 14 6.41 -2.37 13.01
C LEU A 14 6.46 -3.87 13.33
N SER A 15 5.29 -4.51 13.50
CA SER A 15 5.23 -5.97 13.70
C SER A 15 5.79 -6.73 12.50
N LYS A 16 5.42 -6.33 11.27
CA LYS A 16 5.92 -6.94 10.03
C LYS A 16 7.44 -6.81 9.91
N ARG A 17 8.00 -5.60 10.07
CA ARG A 17 9.46 -5.38 10.01
C ARG A 17 10.22 -6.22 11.04
N ASN A 18 9.67 -6.39 12.24
CA ASN A 18 10.27 -7.27 13.24
C ASN A 18 10.25 -8.75 12.85
N GLN A 19 9.20 -9.23 12.18
CA GLN A 19 9.13 -10.60 11.67
C GLN A 19 10.09 -10.81 10.50
N GLU A 20 10.10 -9.90 9.54
CA GLU A 20 11.00 -9.94 8.38
C GLU A 20 12.47 -9.96 8.79
N LYS A 21 12.87 -9.12 9.74
CA LYS A 21 14.24 -9.12 10.28
C LYS A 21 14.65 -10.52 10.75
N ARG A 22 13.77 -11.23 11.46
CA ARG A 22 14.03 -12.61 11.91
C ARG A 22 14.08 -13.60 10.75
N ILE A 23 13.22 -13.43 9.75
CA ILE A 23 13.23 -14.27 8.54
C ILE A 23 14.55 -14.11 7.80
N TYR A 24 15.00 -12.87 7.57
CA TYR A 24 16.24 -12.58 6.86
C TYR A 24 17.47 -13.09 7.60
N GLN A 25 17.54 -12.89 8.92
CA GLN A 25 18.63 -13.43 9.73
C GLN A 25 18.71 -14.96 9.67
N LYS A 26 17.57 -15.66 9.77
CA LYS A 26 17.53 -17.12 9.62
C LYS A 26 17.87 -17.57 8.20
N GLY A 27 17.39 -16.84 7.18
CA GLY A 27 17.69 -17.11 5.78
C GLY A 27 19.18 -16.97 5.47
N LYS A 28 19.84 -15.94 6.03
CA LYS A 28 21.30 -15.74 5.97
C LYS A 28 22.05 -16.90 6.62
N GLN A 29 21.66 -17.28 7.85
CA GLN A 29 22.30 -18.40 8.57
C GLN A 29 22.19 -19.73 7.82
N LYS A 30 21.08 -19.94 7.10
CA LYS A 30 20.87 -21.14 6.27
C LYS A 30 21.50 -21.05 4.87
N GLY A 31 22.13 -19.92 4.51
CA GLY A 31 22.69 -19.70 3.17
C GLY A 31 21.66 -19.55 2.05
N ILE A 32 20.38 -19.35 2.39
CA ILE A 32 19.27 -19.19 1.42
C ILE A 32 19.19 -17.75 0.90
N LEU A 33 19.52 -16.78 1.77
CA LEU A 33 19.50 -15.36 1.44
C LEU A 33 20.92 -14.79 1.48
N GLN A 34 21.24 -13.97 0.46
CA GLN A 34 22.49 -13.23 0.33
C GLN A 34 22.20 -11.73 0.43
N ASN A 35 23.24 -10.93 0.70
CA ASN A 35 23.16 -9.46 0.75
C ASN A 35 22.07 -8.94 1.71
N VAL A 36 21.88 -9.64 2.84
CA VAL A 36 20.86 -9.30 3.84
C VAL A 36 21.16 -7.97 4.52
N GLU A 37 22.41 -7.51 4.51
CA GLU A 37 22.86 -6.24 5.08
C GLU A 37 22.10 -5.05 4.47
N VAL A 38 21.92 -5.04 3.14
CA VAL A 38 21.18 -3.97 2.45
C VAL A 38 19.71 -3.95 2.91
N MET A 39 19.11 -5.12 3.09
CA MET A 39 17.74 -5.22 3.61
C MET A 39 17.65 -4.77 5.07
N GLU A 40 18.67 -5.07 5.88
CA GLU A 40 18.73 -4.60 7.28
C GLU A 40 18.85 -3.08 7.36
N GLU A 41 19.61 -2.43 6.46
CA GLU A 41 19.70 -0.96 6.37
C GLU A 41 18.34 -0.34 6.01
N ILE A 42 17.66 -0.85 4.99
CA ILE A 42 16.31 -0.41 4.60
C ILE A 42 15.34 -0.55 5.79
N GLN A 43 15.38 -1.69 6.47
CA GLN A 43 14.54 -1.94 7.64
C GLN A 43 14.83 -0.98 8.80
N GLN A 44 16.07 -0.53 8.97
CA GLN A 44 16.40 0.45 10.02
C GLN A 44 15.78 1.81 9.71
N LEU A 45 15.84 2.26 8.46
CA LEU A 45 15.19 3.50 8.01
C LEU A 45 13.68 3.41 8.19
N ASP A 46 13.05 2.33 7.74
CA ASP A 46 11.61 2.11 7.90
C ASP A 46 11.19 2.11 9.38
N ASN A 47 11.94 1.41 10.25
CA ASN A 47 11.62 1.36 11.67
C ASN A 47 11.75 2.73 12.33
N LYS A 48 12.74 3.53 11.95
CA LYS A 48 12.88 4.91 12.42
C LYS A 48 11.63 5.72 12.05
N ASP A 49 11.26 5.71 10.77
CA ASP A 49 10.10 6.44 10.27
C ASP A 49 8.81 6.00 10.98
N TYR A 50 8.58 4.69 11.11
CA TYR A 50 7.41 4.15 11.81
C TYR A 50 7.38 4.48 13.30
N MET A 51 8.53 4.49 13.98
CA MET A 51 8.59 4.90 15.39
C MET A 51 8.28 6.39 15.57
N ASP A 52 8.73 7.24 14.65
CA ASP A 52 8.39 8.66 14.64
C ASP A 52 6.88 8.89 14.37
N GLU A 53 6.28 8.13 13.46
CA GLU A 53 4.82 8.15 13.23
C GLU A 53 4.03 7.61 14.43
N LEU A 54 4.52 6.56 15.09
CA LEU A 54 3.92 6.00 16.30
C LEU A 54 3.83 7.05 17.39
N ASN A 55 4.93 7.76 17.64
CA ASN A 55 5.00 8.82 18.64
C ASN A 55 4.07 9.98 18.27
N LEU A 56 4.05 10.40 16.99
CA LEU A 56 3.12 11.40 16.51
C LEU A 56 1.65 11.02 16.78
N TYR A 57 1.24 9.79 16.42
CA TYR A 57 -0.17 9.40 16.54
C TYR A 57 -0.59 9.17 17.99
N LYS A 58 0.32 8.68 18.85
CA LYS A 58 0.09 8.67 20.30
C LYS A 58 -0.14 10.07 20.85
N ASP A 59 0.69 11.03 20.43
CA ASP A 59 0.57 12.44 20.81
C ASP A 59 -0.76 13.05 20.36
N VAL A 60 -1.18 12.77 19.12
CA VAL A 60 -2.48 13.23 18.59
C VAL A 60 -3.64 12.69 19.42
N LEU A 61 -3.59 11.41 19.80
CA LEU A 61 -4.61 10.77 20.63
C LEU A 61 -4.63 11.35 22.05
N TYR A 62 -3.46 11.49 22.68
CA TYR A 62 -3.34 12.02 24.04
C TYR A 62 -3.82 13.47 24.14
N LYS A 63 -3.44 14.31 23.17
CA LYS A 63 -3.84 15.73 23.12
C LYS A 63 -5.29 15.91 22.65
N ASN A 64 -5.98 14.82 22.27
CA ASN A 64 -7.30 14.83 21.64
C ASN A 64 -7.40 15.87 20.49
N SER A 65 -6.33 15.96 19.69
CA SER A 65 -6.21 17.00 18.68
C SER A 65 -7.05 16.62 17.46
N CYS A 66 -8.12 17.38 17.26
CA CYS A 66 -8.95 17.28 16.06
C CYS A 66 -8.22 17.89 14.86
N ASN A 67 -8.53 17.42 13.65
CA ASN A 67 -8.12 18.04 12.39
C ASN A 67 -6.66 17.80 11.93
N ASN A 68 -5.99 16.72 12.38
CA ASN A 68 -4.62 16.39 11.96
C ASN A 68 -4.49 15.69 10.61
N PHE A 69 -5.60 15.16 10.08
CA PHE A 69 -5.61 14.35 8.86
C PHE A 69 -6.33 15.06 7.71
N LYS A 70 -6.09 14.58 6.50
CA LYS A 70 -6.85 14.92 5.29
C LYS A 70 -7.38 13.62 4.70
N ILE A 71 -8.70 13.55 4.56
CA ILE A 71 -9.38 12.47 3.86
C ILE A 71 -9.34 12.80 2.37
N ILE A 72 -8.69 11.94 1.59
CA ILE A 72 -8.59 12.05 0.13
C ILE A 72 -9.70 11.23 -0.55
N MET A 73 -10.20 10.21 0.14
CA MET A 73 -11.35 9.44 -0.30
C MET A 73 -12.13 8.92 0.91
N TRP A 74 -13.45 9.04 0.85
CA TRP A 74 -14.39 8.34 1.73
C TRP A 74 -15.65 8.02 0.93
N LYS A 75 -15.92 6.74 0.70
CA LYS A 75 -17.02 6.28 -0.12
C LYS A 75 -17.69 5.06 0.48
N LYS A 76 -19.00 5.16 0.68
CA LYS A 76 -19.91 4.03 0.88
C LYS A 76 -20.41 3.59 -0.50
N ILE A 77 -20.06 2.39 -0.93
CA ILE A 77 -20.51 1.80 -2.20
C ILE A 77 -21.59 0.74 -1.91
N PRO A 78 -22.70 0.71 -2.67
CA PRO A 78 -23.92 -0.04 -2.32
C PRO A 78 -23.83 -1.55 -2.70
N TYR A 79 -22.66 -2.15 -2.52
CA TYR A 79 -22.39 -3.55 -2.78
C TYR A 79 -21.18 -4.02 -1.96
N VAL A 80 -21.05 -5.32 -1.74
CA VAL A 80 -19.97 -5.92 -0.94
C VAL A 80 -18.83 -6.33 -1.87
N VAL A 81 -17.67 -5.68 -1.76
CA VAL A 81 -16.48 -6.02 -2.57
C VAL A 81 -15.82 -7.30 -2.07
N PRO A 82 -15.11 -8.06 -2.94
CA PRO A 82 -14.49 -9.34 -2.58
C PRO A 82 -13.16 -9.16 -1.84
N ILE A 83 -12.78 -7.95 -1.42
CA ILE A 83 -11.49 -7.65 -0.82
C ILE A 83 -11.64 -6.83 0.47
N ALA A 84 -10.84 -7.16 1.47
CA ALA A 84 -10.71 -6.38 2.70
C ALA A 84 -9.24 -6.00 2.91
N THR A 85 -8.99 -4.73 3.23
CA THR A 85 -7.64 -4.27 3.56
C THR A 85 -7.71 -3.10 4.54
N GLN A 86 -6.66 -2.96 5.35
CA GLN A 86 -6.38 -1.77 6.11
C GLN A 86 -4.86 -1.68 6.28
N THR A 87 -4.23 -0.70 5.65
CA THR A 87 -2.77 -0.57 5.69
C THR A 87 -2.34 0.87 5.42
N LEU A 88 -1.06 1.13 5.64
CA LEU A 88 -0.38 2.30 5.12
C LEU A 88 0.51 1.93 3.92
N VAL A 89 0.73 2.90 3.03
CA VAL A 89 1.56 2.76 1.83
C VAL A 89 2.38 4.03 1.63
N ALA A 90 3.66 3.88 1.28
CA ALA A 90 4.50 4.97 0.78
C ALA A 90 4.45 4.99 -0.76
N LEU A 91 3.66 5.88 -1.34
CA LEU A 91 3.52 5.94 -2.81
C LEU A 91 4.76 6.60 -3.42
N PRO A 92 5.44 6.00 -4.42
CA PRO A 92 6.60 6.62 -5.05
C PRO A 92 6.23 7.82 -5.91
N LYS A 93 5.12 7.73 -6.64
CA LYS A 93 4.64 8.73 -7.60
C LYS A 93 3.15 8.96 -7.43
N ASP A 94 2.69 10.12 -7.88
CA ASP A 94 1.27 10.43 -8.00
C ASP A 94 0.67 9.90 -9.31
N THR A 95 -0.57 10.29 -9.62
CA THR A 95 -1.29 9.79 -10.80
C THR A 95 -0.77 10.34 -12.13
N GLU A 96 0.06 11.38 -12.09
CA GLU A 96 0.71 12.00 -13.26
C GLU A 96 2.18 11.57 -13.38
N GLY A 97 2.64 10.63 -12.54
CA GLY A 97 4.01 10.14 -12.54
C GLY A 97 5.01 11.07 -11.84
N ILE A 98 4.54 12.13 -11.17
CA ILE A 98 5.39 13.05 -10.44
C ILE A 98 5.71 12.44 -9.07
N GLU A 99 6.98 12.46 -8.69
CA GLU A 99 7.47 11.89 -7.43
C GLU A 99 6.73 12.44 -6.21
N ILE A 100 6.41 11.52 -5.29
CA ILE A 100 5.95 11.77 -3.91
C ILE A 100 7.04 11.30 -2.95
N ASN A 101 7.56 10.07 -3.13
CA ASN A 101 8.62 9.51 -2.32
C ASN A 101 9.72 8.95 -3.23
N ASN A 102 10.97 9.38 -3.01
CA ASN A 102 12.12 8.73 -3.63
C ASN A 102 12.49 7.48 -2.81
N ILE A 103 11.91 6.33 -3.17
CA ILE A 103 12.12 5.05 -2.47
C ILE A 103 13.55 4.50 -2.54
N TYR A 104 14.43 5.13 -3.31
CA TYR A 104 15.85 4.77 -3.40
C TYR A 104 16.75 5.73 -2.60
N ASP A 105 16.18 6.73 -1.93
CA ASP A 105 16.93 7.65 -1.08
C ASP A 105 17.13 7.05 0.32
N MET A 106 18.35 6.57 0.56
CA MET A 106 18.74 5.89 1.80
C MET A 106 19.27 6.86 2.88
N ARG A 107 19.16 8.18 2.68
CA ARG A 107 19.64 9.16 3.65
C ARG A 107 18.75 9.17 4.90
N PRO A 108 19.30 9.03 6.12
CA PRO A 108 18.50 8.97 7.35
C PRO A 108 17.64 10.20 7.66
N GLU A 109 17.89 11.34 7.01
CA GLU A 109 17.12 12.58 7.16
C GLU A 109 15.87 12.60 6.27
N VAL A 110 15.81 11.72 5.26
CA VAL A 110 14.69 11.60 4.34
C VAL A 110 13.68 10.64 4.94
N ARG A 111 12.48 11.17 5.22
CA ARG A 111 11.35 10.40 5.75
C ARG A 111 10.34 10.11 4.64
N MET A 112 9.92 8.86 4.53
CA MET A 112 8.83 8.46 3.65
C MET A 112 7.49 8.99 4.18
N GLN A 113 6.69 9.56 3.27
CA GLN A 113 5.34 10.00 3.57
C GLN A 113 4.36 8.89 3.25
N ASN A 114 3.40 8.66 4.15
CA ASN A 114 2.45 7.57 4.04
C ASN A 114 1.02 8.05 3.76
N ILE A 115 0.29 7.23 3.00
CA ILE A 115 -1.17 7.27 2.87
C ILE A 115 -1.75 6.02 3.52
N HIS A 116 -2.80 6.20 4.33
CA HIS A 116 -3.59 5.12 4.91
C HIS A 116 -4.72 4.77 3.98
N ILE A 117 -4.87 3.49 3.65
CA ILE A 117 -5.89 2.96 2.74
C ILE A 117 -6.68 1.89 3.49
N GLY A 118 -8.00 1.90 3.32
CA GLY A 118 -8.85 0.84 3.85
C GLY A 118 -10.03 0.53 2.94
N VAL A 119 -10.34 -0.77 2.88
CA VAL A 119 -11.51 -1.33 2.21
C VAL A 119 -12.17 -2.30 3.18
N PHE A 120 -13.41 -2.00 3.57
CA PHE A 120 -14.19 -2.80 4.50
C PHE A 120 -15.46 -3.32 3.83
N PRO A 121 -15.54 -4.62 3.51
CA PRO A 121 -16.75 -5.27 3.02
C PRO A 121 -17.70 -5.55 4.18
N MET A 122 -18.74 -4.72 4.33
CA MET A 122 -19.78 -4.88 5.36
C MET A 122 -20.79 -5.96 4.92
N ASN A 123 -21.98 -5.98 5.53
CA ASN A 123 -23.01 -6.98 5.21
C ASN A 123 -23.72 -6.67 3.88
N ASP A 124 -24.01 -5.40 3.62
CA ASP A 124 -24.84 -4.92 2.52
C ASP A 124 -24.18 -3.82 1.68
N TYR A 125 -23.01 -3.32 2.12
CA TYR A 125 -22.25 -2.28 1.43
C TYR A 125 -20.75 -2.45 1.71
N SER A 126 -19.93 -1.62 1.07
CA SER A 126 -18.52 -1.51 1.44
C SER A 126 -18.14 -0.07 1.72
N ILE A 127 -17.15 0.11 2.60
CA ILE A 127 -16.48 1.41 2.77
C ILE A 127 -15.12 1.33 2.11
N VAL A 128 -14.82 2.31 1.26
CA VAL A 128 -13.48 2.56 0.73
C VAL A 128 -13.04 3.92 1.20
N TYR A 129 -11.89 3.99 1.84
CA TYR A 129 -11.31 5.24 2.28
C TYR A 129 -9.81 5.31 2.03
N ALA A 130 -9.33 6.54 1.92
CA ALA A 130 -7.93 6.84 2.02
C ALA A 130 -7.72 8.20 2.69
N PHE A 131 -6.68 8.33 3.50
CA PHE A 131 -6.33 9.57 4.20
C PHE A 131 -4.83 9.64 4.51
N TYR A 132 -4.33 10.84 4.76
CA TYR A 132 -2.93 11.06 5.11
C TYR A 132 -2.82 12.14 6.20
N HIS A 133 -1.68 12.21 6.89
CA HIS A 133 -1.46 13.23 7.91
C HIS A 133 -1.11 14.58 7.27
N ARG A 134 -1.56 15.70 7.84
CA ARG A 134 -1.38 17.05 7.25
C ARG A 134 0.08 17.51 7.11
N ARG A 135 0.98 16.92 7.89
CA ARG A 135 2.42 17.13 7.78
C ARG A 135 2.98 16.61 6.46
N ASP A 136 2.32 15.63 5.84
CA ASP A 136 2.74 14.98 4.61
C ASP A 136 2.30 15.81 3.41
N ARG A 137 3.09 16.85 3.12
CA ARG A 137 2.74 17.86 2.12
C ARG A 137 2.83 17.33 0.69
N LEU A 138 3.58 16.27 0.43
CA LEU A 138 3.79 15.73 -0.92
C LEU A 138 2.50 15.10 -1.47
N TYR A 139 1.61 14.63 -0.60
CA TYR A 139 0.28 14.15 -0.98
C TYR A 139 -0.74 15.23 -1.35
N ARG A 140 -0.44 16.53 -1.18
CA ARG A 140 -1.41 17.60 -1.50
C ARG A 140 -1.78 17.61 -2.99
N ARG A 141 -0.83 17.32 -3.87
CA ARG A 141 -1.05 17.25 -5.32
C ARG A 141 -1.91 16.05 -5.67
N LEU A 142 -1.57 14.87 -5.15
CA LEU A 142 -2.39 13.66 -5.27
C LEU A 142 -3.82 13.89 -4.76
N HIS A 143 -3.97 14.60 -3.65
CA HIS A 143 -5.30 14.95 -3.12
C HIS A 143 -6.11 15.79 -4.10
N HIS A 144 -5.50 16.82 -4.71
CA HIS A 144 -6.19 17.60 -5.73
C HIS A 144 -6.58 16.75 -6.95
N GLN A 145 -5.65 15.93 -7.45
CA GLN A 145 -5.89 14.99 -8.56
C GLN A 145 -7.06 14.06 -8.25
N MET A 146 -7.05 13.41 -7.08
CA MET A 146 -8.14 12.55 -6.65
C MET A 146 -9.45 13.32 -6.58
N ASN A 147 -9.50 14.55 -6.06
CA ASN A 147 -10.75 15.32 -6.01
C ASN A 147 -11.39 15.55 -7.40
N CYS A 148 -10.58 15.67 -8.45
CA CYS A 148 -11.03 15.85 -9.83
C CYS A 148 -11.44 14.54 -10.53
N MET A 149 -11.17 13.38 -9.94
CA MET A 149 -11.46 12.07 -10.55
C MET A 149 -12.88 11.57 -10.29
N SER A 150 -13.41 10.83 -11.26
CA SER A 150 -14.64 10.06 -11.09
C SER A 150 -14.49 8.96 -10.03
N LEU A 151 -15.60 8.50 -9.46
CA LEU A 151 -15.57 7.39 -8.49
C LEU A 151 -14.93 6.13 -9.10
N ALA A 152 -15.26 5.80 -10.35
CA ALA A 152 -14.71 4.64 -11.03
C ALA A 152 -13.18 4.69 -11.12
N LYS A 153 -12.60 5.86 -11.43
CA LYS A 153 -11.15 6.05 -11.48
C LYS A 153 -10.49 6.02 -10.11
N LYS A 154 -11.14 6.56 -9.08
CA LYS A 154 -10.67 6.42 -7.69
C LYS A 154 -10.58 4.96 -7.26
N LEU A 155 -11.63 4.18 -7.55
CA LEU A 155 -11.67 2.76 -7.20
C LEU A 155 -10.60 1.98 -7.98
N GLU A 156 -10.41 2.28 -9.27
CA GLU A 156 -9.35 1.70 -10.10
C GLU A 156 -7.96 1.94 -9.49
N LEU A 157 -7.68 3.18 -9.08
CA LEU A 157 -6.40 3.54 -8.45
C LEU A 157 -6.20 2.88 -7.09
N ILE A 158 -7.21 2.88 -6.21
CA ILE A 158 -7.11 2.24 -4.90
C ILE A 158 -6.87 0.74 -5.06
N ASN A 159 -7.61 0.07 -5.97
CA ASN A 159 -7.38 -1.34 -6.28
C ASN A 159 -5.94 -1.58 -6.74
N TYR A 160 -5.46 -0.76 -7.68
CA TYR A 160 -4.09 -0.85 -8.17
C TYR A 160 -3.05 -0.67 -7.06
N TRP A 161 -3.20 0.34 -6.19
CA TRP A 161 -2.28 0.56 -5.08
C TRP A 161 -2.29 -0.59 -4.07
N ILE A 162 -3.44 -1.19 -3.83
CA ILE A 162 -3.54 -2.37 -2.95
C ILE A 162 -2.67 -3.50 -3.50
N PHE A 163 -2.80 -3.85 -4.78
CA PHE A 163 -2.02 -4.96 -5.33
C PHE A 163 -0.56 -4.62 -5.60
N LYS A 164 -0.24 -3.36 -5.93
CA LYS A 164 1.12 -2.96 -6.26
C LYS A 164 2.01 -2.76 -5.03
N TYR A 165 1.46 -2.23 -3.95
CA TYR A 165 2.26 -1.72 -2.83
C TYR A 165 1.95 -2.35 -1.48
N THR A 166 1.07 -3.35 -1.43
CA THR A 166 0.82 -4.06 -0.19
C THR A 166 0.42 -5.52 -0.42
N GLU A 167 0.88 -6.36 0.48
CA GLU A 167 0.48 -7.75 0.65
C GLU A 167 -0.56 -7.93 1.76
N ASN A 168 -1.02 -6.82 2.38
CA ASN A 168 -1.93 -6.82 3.52
C ASN A 168 -3.40 -6.73 3.11
N TYR A 169 -3.90 -7.81 2.51
CA TYR A 169 -5.30 -7.89 2.13
C TYR A 169 -5.85 -9.31 2.32
N TYR A 170 -7.17 -9.38 2.45
CA TYR A 170 -7.93 -10.62 2.43
C TYR A 170 -8.85 -10.60 1.23
N ILE A 171 -8.97 -11.74 0.55
CA ILE A 171 -9.76 -11.86 -0.67
C ILE A 171 -10.79 -12.99 -0.48
N SER A 172 -12.01 -12.77 -0.98
CA SER A 172 -13.05 -13.80 -1.03
C SER A 172 -12.64 -14.94 -1.98
N PRO A 173 -12.72 -16.21 -1.55
CA PRO A 173 -12.46 -17.35 -2.43
C PRO A 173 -13.33 -17.37 -3.70
N GLU A 174 -14.50 -16.72 -3.68
CA GLU A 174 -15.41 -16.63 -4.83
C GLU A 174 -14.79 -15.94 -6.05
N ILE A 175 -13.78 -15.09 -5.83
CA ILE A 175 -13.14 -14.32 -6.89
C ILE A 175 -11.90 -15.01 -7.47
N GLN A 176 -11.57 -16.22 -7.01
CA GLN A 176 -10.38 -16.97 -7.46
C GLN A 176 -10.32 -17.12 -8.98
N ILE A 177 -11.44 -17.51 -9.62
CA ILE A 177 -11.52 -17.68 -11.07
C ILE A 177 -11.24 -16.37 -11.82
N VAL A 178 -11.60 -15.23 -11.24
CA VAL A 178 -11.34 -13.91 -11.83
C VAL A 178 -9.86 -13.58 -11.75
N ILE A 179 -9.24 -13.81 -10.59
CA ILE A 179 -7.80 -13.58 -10.38
C ILE A 179 -6.96 -14.50 -11.28
N ASP A 180 -7.31 -15.78 -11.37
CA ASP A 180 -6.57 -16.76 -12.16
C ASP A 180 -6.56 -16.43 -13.65
N LYS A 181 -7.61 -15.75 -14.14
CA LYS A 181 -7.73 -15.32 -15.54
C LYS A 181 -7.04 -13.99 -15.84
N ASP A 182 -6.60 -13.24 -14.83
CA ASP A 182 -5.97 -11.94 -15.00
C ASP A 182 -4.45 -12.04 -14.87
N ASP A 183 -3.78 -12.26 -15.99
CA ASP A 183 -2.31 -12.34 -16.03
C ASP A 183 -1.62 -11.05 -15.58
N LYS A 184 -2.21 -9.88 -15.86
CA LYS A 184 -1.66 -8.58 -15.46
C LYS A 184 -1.76 -8.36 -13.96
N LEU A 185 -2.88 -8.72 -13.34
CA LEU A 185 -3.03 -8.66 -11.89
C LEU A 185 -2.08 -9.62 -11.17
N LYS A 186 -1.91 -10.84 -11.70
CA LYS A 186 -0.95 -11.82 -11.18
C LYS A 186 0.49 -11.31 -11.31
N GLU A 187 0.82 -10.65 -12.42
CA GLU A 187 2.14 -10.05 -12.62
C GLU A 187 2.37 -8.87 -11.67
N LEU A 188 1.40 -7.96 -11.55
CA LEU A 188 1.45 -6.80 -10.64
C LEU A 188 1.67 -7.24 -9.19
N SER A 189 0.94 -8.27 -8.75
CA SER A 189 1.03 -8.80 -7.37
C SER A 189 2.36 -9.49 -7.08
N ARG A 190 3.21 -9.70 -8.11
CA ARG A 190 4.55 -10.24 -8.00
C ARG A 190 5.63 -9.19 -8.23
N GLU A 191 5.26 -7.92 -8.40
CA GLU A 191 6.20 -6.82 -8.55
C GLU A 191 6.66 -6.32 -7.18
N ASN A 192 7.94 -5.96 -7.06
CA ASN A 192 8.49 -5.28 -5.89
C ASN A 192 9.20 -4.00 -6.37
N ASN A 193 8.50 -2.86 -6.29
CA ASN A 193 9.05 -1.55 -6.70
C ASN A 193 9.64 -1.54 -8.12
N GLY A 194 8.88 -2.04 -9.10
CA GLY A 194 9.32 -2.16 -10.50
C GLY A 194 10.17 -3.39 -10.81
N MET A 195 10.60 -4.16 -9.80
CA MET A 195 11.31 -5.42 -10.02
C MET A 195 10.34 -6.61 -10.10
N PRO A 196 10.41 -7.46 -11.14
CA PRO A 196 9.55 -8.63 -11.25
C PRO A 196 9.90 -9.71 -10.24
N ASN A 197 9.06 -10.75 -10.17
CA ASN A 197 9.32 -11.98 -9.43
C ASN A 197 9.67 -11.75 -7.94
N LEU A 198 8.96 -10.85 -7.27
CA LEU A 198 9.16 -10.47 -5.87
C LEU A 198 10.56 -9.88 -5.59
N GLY A 199 11.19 -9.30 -6.62
CA GLY A 199 12.55 -8.78 -6.56
C GLY A 199 13.64 -9.79 -6.96
N TYR A 200 13.28 -11.03 -7.30
CA TYR A 200 14.23 -12.01 -7.84
C TYR A 200 14.43 -11.79 -9.34
N VAL A 201 15.33 -10.86 -9.66
CA VAL A 201 15.62 -10.46 -11.04
C VAL A 201 16.65 -11.40 -11.68
N THR A 202 16.35 -11.87 -12.89
CA THR A 202 17.24 -12.68 -13.72
C THR A 202 17.92 -11.83 -14.80
N THR A 203 18.98 -12.34 -15.44
CA THR A 203 19.62 -11.66 -16.58
C THR A 203 18.62 -11.37 -17.72
N MET A 204 17.61 -12.21 -17.90
CA MET A 204 16.59 -12.01 -18.94
C MET A 204 15.69 -10.81 -18.62
N ASP A 205 15.40 -10.57 -17.34
CA ASP A 205 14.58 -9.42 -16.92
C ASP A 205 15.29 -8.07 -17.19
N PHE A 206 16.63 -8.06 -17.20
CA PHE A 206 17.42 -6.88 -17.60
C PHE A 206 17.46 -6.68 -19.12
N LEU A 207 17.51 -7.78 -19.90
CA LEU A 207 17.59 -7.73 -21.36
C LEU A 207 16.24 -7.37 -22.01
N PHE A 208 15.14 -7.79 -21.39
CA PHE A 208 13.79 -7.56 -21.89
C PHE A 208 13.03 -6.66 -20.91
N HIS A 209 13.18 -5.34 -21.11
CA HIS A 209 12.44 -4.38 -20.30
C HIS A 209 10.94 -4.58 -20.48
N LYS A 210 10.23 -4.73 -19.36
CA LYS A 210 8.78 -4.81 -19.34
C LYS A 210 8.19 -3.44 -19.08
N ASP A 211 7.16 -3.09 -19.84
CA ASP A 211 6.37 -1.90 -19.60
C ASP A 211 5.69 -1.96 -18.23
N GLU A 212 5.63 -0.81 -17.55
CA GLU A 212 4.93 -0.67 -16.28
C GLU A 212 3.43 -0.99 -16.47
N ILE A 213 2.91 -1.92 -15.65
CA ILE A 213 1.49 -2.26 -15.63
C ILE A 213 0.69 -1.06 -15.14
N LYS A 214 -0.27 -0.61 -15.93
CA LYS A 214 -1.13 0.54 -15.62
C LYS A 214 -2.37 0.13 -14.82
N PRO A 215 -2.98 1.04 -14.05
CA PRO A 215 -4.22 0.77 -13.32
C PRO A 215 -5.37 0.24 -14.19
N SER A 216 -5.43 0.66 -15.47
CA SER A 216 -6.46 0.22 -16.41
C SER A 216 -6.25 -1.18 -16.98
N GLU A 217 -5.07 -1.78 -16.80
CA GLU A 217 -4.73 -3.11 -17.33
C GLU A 217 -5.07 -4.25 -16.37
N VAL A 218 -5.39 -3.93 -15.12
CA VAL A 218 -5.72 -4.92 -14.09
C VAL A 218 -7.19 -4.89 -13.72
N THR A 219 -7.71 -6.05 -13.34
CA THR A 219 -9.07 -6.19 -12.86
C THR A 219 -9.28 -5.35 -11.60
N ASN A 220 -10.25 -4.44 -11.67
CA ASN A 220 -10.67 -3.64 -10.53
C ASN A 220 -11.72 -4.40 -9.70
N LEU A 221 -11.27 -5.06 -8.64
CA LEU A 221 -12.12 -5.83 -7.72
C LEU A 221 -13.08 -4.95 -6.91
N LEU A 222 -12.91 -3.63 -6.91
CA LEU A 222 -13.81 -2.71 -6.21
C LEU A 222 -15.05 -2.33 -7.04
N ARG A 223 -15.24 -2.92 -8.22
CA ARG A 223 -16.44 -2.72 -9.07
C ARG A 223 -17.58 -3.65 -8.65
N GLU A 224 -18.81 -3.17 -8.84
CA GLU A 224 -20.04 -3.90 -8.53
C GLU A 224 -20.15 -5.27 -9.20
N MET A 225 -19.63 -5.42 -10.42
CA MET A 225 -19.68 -6.69 -11.16
C MET A 225 -18.88 -7.83 -10.50
N TYR A 226 -17.99 -7.51 -9.55
CA TYR A 226 -17.24 -8.47 -8.75
C TYR A 226 -17.72 -8.54 -7.31
N ALA A 227 -18.86 -7.91 -7.01
CA ALA A 227 -19.43 -7.95 -5.68
C ALA A 227 -19.79 -9.38 -5.28
N VAL A 228 -19.52 -9.71 -4.02
CA VAL A 228 -19.88 -10.99 -3.42
C VAL A 228 -21.29 -10.89 -2.85
N LYS A 229 -22.07 -11.95 -3.01
CA LYS A 229 -23.37 -12.07 -2.36
C LYS A 229 -23.13 -12.75 -1.03
N LYS A 230 -23.31 -12.01 0.07
CA LYS A 230 -23.39 -12.61 1.41
C LYS A 230 -24.78 -13.14 1.66
#